data_AF-A0AB36J3K9-F1
#
_entry.id   AF-A0AB36J3K9-F1
#
_cell.length_a   1.000
_cell.length_b   1.000
_cell.length_c   1.000
_cell.angle_alpha   90.00
_cell.angle_beta   90.00
_cell.angle_gamma   90.00
#
_symmetry.space_group_name_H-M   'P 1'
#
loop_
_entity.id
_entity.type
_entity.pdbx_description
1 polymer ?
#
loop_
_entity_poly.entity_id
_entity_poly.type
_entity_poly.pdbx_seq_one_letter_code
_entity_poly.pdbx_strand_id
1 'polypeptide(L)'
;MDKDYIDQMKKIYTIKQSDVTALDWFLLLVGGAATIICTAAFVYWIIKIIIFLINVRKAKASINDVRFWKRMIISLLIIFLFMSGTLLLVFEKLTNFLQIMGWNVK
;
A
#
# COMPACT_ATOMS: atom_id res chain seq x y z
N MET A 1 -45.40 18.53 14.78
CA MET A 1 -44.66 17.34 14.32
C MET A 1 -43.37 17.70 13.58
N ASP A 2 -43.00 18.98 13.43
CA ASP A 2 -41.78 19.38 12.70
C ASP A 2 -40.47 19.37 13.48
N LYS A 3 -40.52 19.43 14.82
CA LYS A 3 -39.30 19.49 15.64
C LYS A 3 -38.51 18.17 15.63
N ASP A 4 -39.20 17.04 15.57
CA ASP A 4 -38.57 15.71 15.61
C ASP A 4 -37.85 15.37 14.30
N TYR A 5 -38.42 15.79 13.16
CA TYR A 5 -37.78 15.64 11.84
C TYR A 5 -36.53 16.51 11.68
N ILE A 6 -36.56 17.75 12.20
CA ILE A 6 -35.37 18.64 12.15
C ILE A 6 -34.25 18.12 13.05
N ASP A 7 -34.57 17.57 14.23
CA ASP A 7 -33.57 16.98 15.13
C ASP A 7 -32.96 15.68 14.57
N GLN A 8 -33.74 14.86 13.87
CA GLN A 8 -33.21 13.67 13.19
C GLN A 8 -32.29 14.04 12.02
N MET A 9 -32.66 15.04 11.20
CA MET A 9 -31.78 15.53 10.13
C MET A 9 -30.48 16.16 10.66
N LYS A 10 -30.55 16.91 11.77
CA LYS A 10 -29.34 17.44 12.44
C LYS A 10 -28.45 16.34 12.99
N LYS A 11 -29.01 15.30 13.60
CA LYS A 11 -28.25 14.13 14.09
C LYS A 11 -27.55 13.36 12.96
N ILE A 12 -28.19 13.23 11.80
CA ILE A 12 -27.60 12.58 10.62
C ILE A 12 -26.44 13.40 10.04
N TYR A 13 -26.51 14.74 10.10
CA TYR A 13 -25.48 15.64 9.56
C TYR A 13 -24.39 16.05 10.54
N THR A 14 -24.57 15.88 11.85
CA THR A 14 -23.45 15.91 12.81
C THR A 14 -22.70 14.59 12.77
N ILE A 15 -22.04 14.31 11.66
CA ILE A 15 -20.81 13.52 11.74
C ILE A 15 -19.93 14.34 12.67
N LYS A 16 -19.78 13.89 13.92
CA LYS A 16 -18.95 14.62 14.88
C LYS A 16 -17.57 14.72 14.26
N GLN A 17 -17.06 15.94 14.14
CA GLN A 17 -15.74 16.22 13.57
C GLN A 17 -14.64 15.39 14.25
N SER A 18 -14.82 15.05 15.53
CA SER A 18 -13.99 14.12 16.29
C SER A 18 -13.88 12.73 15.69
N ASP A 19 -14.96 12.21 15.11
CA ASP A 19 -15.01 10.84 14.56
C ASP A 19 -14.29 10.80 13.21
N VAL A 20 -14.37 11.88 12.44
CA VAL A 20 -13.57 12.07 11.22
C VAL A 20 -12.09 12.19 11.55
N THR A 21 -11.74 12.97 12.58
CA THR A 21 -10.33 13.13 13.01
C THR A 21 -9.73 11.83 13.56
N ALA A 22 -10.49 11.04 14.32
CA ALA A 22 -10.04 9.75 14.80
C ALA A 22 -9.83 8.74 13.66
N LEU A 23 -10.73 8.74 12.68
CA LEU A 23 -10.60 7.91 11.47
C LEU A 23 -9.36 8.30 10.66
N ASP A 24 -9.08 9.60 10.52
CA ASP A 24 -7.93 10.11 9.78
C ASP A 24 -6.60 9.69 10.42
N TRP A 25 -6.49 9.82 11.75
CA TRP A 25 -5.33 9.34 12.51
C TRP A 25 -5.15 7.82 12.44
N PHE A 26 -6.26 7.08 12.50
CA PHE A 26 -6.22 5.63 12.33
C PHE A 26 -5.71 5.24 10.94
N LEU A 27 -6.22 5.89 9.88
CA LEU A 27 -5.77 5.65 8.51
C LEU A 27 -4.30 6.02 8.31
N LEU A 28 -3.83 7.12 8.91
CA LEU A 28 -2.41 7.52 8.88
C LEU A 28 -1.50 6.47 9.54
N LEU A 29 -1.86 5.99 10.73
CA LEU A 29 -1.07 4.98 11.45
C LEU A 29 -1.08 3.63 10.71
N VAL A 30 -2.25 3.19 10.24
CA VAL A 30 -2.38 1.94 9.49
C VAL A 30 -1.64 2.02 8.16
N GLY A 31 -1.75 3.15 7.45
CA GLY A 31 -1.03 3.40 6.21
C GLY A 31 0.49 3.34 6.41
N GLY A 32 1.02 4.08 7.39
CA GLY A 32 2.45 4.10 7.69
C GLY A 32 3.00 2.73 8.10
N ALA A 33 2.30 2.02 8.98
CA ALA A 33 2.68 0.67 9.40
C ALA A 33 2.63 -0.32 8.22
N ALA A 34 1.58 -0.25 7.38
CA ALA A 34 1.45 -1.09 6.21
C ALA A 34 2.59 -0.86 5.20
N THR A 35 3.01 0.38 4.98
CA THR A 35 4.16 0.69 4.11
C THR A 35 5.44 0.06 4.64
N ILE A 36 5.75 0.21 5.95
CA ILE A 36 6.95 -0.38 6.55
C ILE A 36 6.95 -1.91 6.40
N ILE A 37 5.82 -2.56 6.68
CA ILE A 37 5.66 -4.01 6.55
C ILE A 37 5.84 -4.44 5.10
N CYS A 38 5.25 -3.73 4.14
CA CYS A 38 5.39 -4.03 2.72
C CYS A 38 6.83 -3.87 2.22
N THR A 39 7.52 -2.81 2.63
CA THR A 39 8.94 -2.60 2.30
C THR A 39 9.80 -3.71 2.88
N ALA A 40 9.60 -4.09 4.14
CA ALA A 40 10.33 -5.19 4.76
C ALA A 40 10.06 -6.53 4.06
N ALA A 41 8.80 -6.82 3.72
CA ALA A 41 8.41 -8.01 2.97
C ALA A 41 9.02 -8.05 1.56
N PHE A 42 9.10 -6.90 0.89
CA PHE A 42 9.75 -6.79 -0.42
C PHE A 42 11.25 -7.09 -0.35
N VAL A 43 11.95 -6.49 0.61
CA VAL A 43 13.37 -6.76 0.87
C VAL A 43 13.61 -8.24 1.20
N TYR A 44 12.76 -8.83 2.04
CA TYR A 44 12.81 -10.26 2.35
C TYR A 44 12.73 -11.13 1.09
N TRP A 45 11.83 -10.84 0.16
CA TRP A 45 11.70 -11.60 -1.08
C TRP A 45 12.90 -11.43 -2.01
N ILE A 46 13.49 -10.23 -2.10
CA ILE A 46 14.75 -10.01 -2.84
C ILE A 46 15.86 -10.90 -2.30
N ILE A 47 16.06 -10.89 -0.98
CA ILE A 47 17.09 -11.72 -0.33
C ILE A 47 16.83 -13.20 -0.61
N LYS A 48 15.57 -13.63 -0.51
CA LYS A 48 15.16 -15.02 -0.75
C LYS A 48 15.42 -15.47 -2.19
N ILE A 49 15.22 -14.59 -3.18
CA ILE A 49 15.58 -14.85 -4.59
C ILE A 49 17.08 -15.06 -4.72
N ILE A 50 17.90 -14.19 -4.11
CA ILE A 50 19.36 -14.31 -4.17
C ILE A 50 19.82 -15.64 -3.55
N ILE A 51 19.28 -16.01 -2.38
CA ILE A 51 19.57 -17.29 -1.73
C ILE A 51 19.14 -18.47 -2.62
N PHE A 52 17.97 -18.37 -3.25
CA PHE A 52 17.48 -19.39 -4.18
C PHE A 52 18.42 -19.56 -5.37
N LEU A 53 18.87 -18.47 -6.00
CA LEU A 53 19.84 -18.50 -7.09
C LEU A 53 21.19 -19.11 -6.67
N ILE A 54 21.66 -18.81 -5.46
CA ILE A 54 22.87 -19.43 -4.89
C ILE A 54 22.67 -20.94 -4.71
N ASN A 55 21.50 -21.37 -4.24
CA ASN A 55 21.19 -22.80 -4.07
C ASN A 55 21.06 -23.53 -5.41
N VAL A 56 20.51 -22.88 -6.43
CA VAL A 56 20.47 -23.39 -7.81
C VAL A 56 21.89 -23.54 -8.35
N ARG A 57 22.76 -22.55 -8.16
CA ARG A 57 24.18 -22.63 -8.54
C ARG A 57 24.91 -23.79 -7.85
N LYS A 58 24.56 -24.10 -6.60
CA LYS A 58 25.10 -25.24 -5.84
C LYS A 58 24.46 -26.59 -6.19
N ALA A 59 23.58 -26.65 -7.21
CA ALA A 59 22.76 -27.81 -7.57
C ALA A 59 21.90 -28.37 -6.40
N LYS A 60 21.66 -27.56 -5.36
CA LYS A 60 20.83 -27.92 -4.20
C LYS A 60 19.36 -27.60 -4.42
N ALA A 61 19.03 -26.86 -5.46
CA ALA A 61 17.67 -26.49 -5.84
C ALA A 61 17.52 -26.52 -7.37
N SER A 62 16.31 -26.80 -7.85
CA SER A 62 15.98 -26.75 -9.27
C SER A 62 15.43 -25.38 -9.62
N ILE A 63 15.92 -24.79 -10.72
CA ILE A 63 15.37 -23.55 -11.27
C ILE A 63 13.90 -23.72 -11.71
N ASN A 64 13.50 -24.96 -12.01
CA ASN A 64 12.14 -25.33 -12.41
C ASN A 64 11.22 -25.59 -11.20
N ASP A 65 11.58 -25.15 -9.98
CA ASP A 65 10.68 -25.26 -8.83
C ASP A 65 9.49 -24.29 -8.98
N VAL A 66 8.43 -24.79 -9.61
CA VAL A 66 7.18 -24.05 -9.85
C VAL A 66 6.53 -23.59 -8.55
N ARG A 67 6.71 -24.32 -7.42
CA ARG A 67 6.13 -23.91 -6.13
C ARG A 67 6.83 -22.67 -5.59
N PHE A 68 8.16 -22.58 -5.72
CA PHE A 68 8.91 -21.39 -5.35
C PHE A 68 8.42 -20.16 -6.14
N TRP A 69 8.38 -20.27 -7.48
CA TRP A 69 7.96 -19.19 -8.36
C TRP A 69 6.51 -18.77 -8.14
N LYS A 70 5.57 -19.72 -7.96
CA LYS A 70 4.17 -19.39 -7.63
C LYS A 70 4.05 -18.63 -6.32
N ARG A 71 4.72 -19.08 -5.26
CA ARG A 71 4.70 -18.39 -3.96
C ARG A 71 5.30 -17.00 -4.06
N MET A 72 6.40 -16.86 -4.79
CA MET A 72 7.07 -15.58 -5.01
C MET A 72 6.17 -14.61 -5.77
N ILE A 73 5.58 -15.04 -6.90
CA ILE A 73 4.69 -14.20 -7.71
C ILE A 73 3.47 -13.79 -6.89
N ILE A 74 2.81 -14.71 -6.20
CA ILE A 74 1.62 -14.40 -5.38
C ILE A 74 1.97 -13.40 -4.28
N SER A 75 3.08 -13.60 -3.55
CA SER A 75 3.49 -12.68 -2.51
C SER A 75 3.89 -11.31 -3.04
N LEU A 76 4.57 -11.23 -4.19
CA LEU A 76 4.88 -9.97 -4.84
C LEU A 76 3.61 -9.25 -5.32
N LEU A 77 2.62 -9.98 -5.83
CA LEU A 77 1.32 -9.43 -6.23
C LEU A 77 0.58 -8.82 -5.04
N ILE A 78 0.57 -9.51 -3.90
CA ILE A 78 -0.02 -9.01 -2.65
C ILE A 78 0.70 -7.73 -2.20
N ILE A 79 2.04 -7.75 -2.17
CA ILE A 79 2.84 -6.57 -1.81
C ILE A 79 2.54 -5.41 -2.77
N PHE A 80 2.45 -5.66 -4.07
CA PHE A 80 2.09 -4.65 -5.06
C PHE A 80 0.69 -4.07 -4.83
N LEU A 81 -0.29 -4.89 -4.44
CA LEU A 81 -1.65 -4.45 -4.17
C LEU A 81 -1.68 -3.49 -2.97
N PHE A 82 -0.98 -3.82 -1.90
CA PHE A 82 -0.82 -2.91 -0.74
C PHE A 82 0.03 -1.68 -1.07
N MET A 83 1.05 -1.82 -1.91
CA MET A 83 1.86 -0.70 -2.35
C MET A 83 1.16 0.20 -3.37
N SER A 84 0.09 -0.23 -4.04
CA SER A 84 -0.62 0.56 -5.06
C SER A 84 -1.14 1.91 -4.54
N GLY A 85 -1.59 1.96 -3.28
CA GLY A 85 -1.94 3.22 -2.60
C GLY A 85 -0.72 4.14 -2.39
N THR A 86 0.45 3.56 -2.11
CA THR A 86 1.72 4.28 -2.01
C THR A 86 2.26 4.71 -3.37
N LEU A 87 2.05 3.91 -4.42
CA LEU A 87 2.43 4.22 -5.80
C LEU A 87 1.69 5.43 -6.33
N LEU A 88 0.40 5.60 -6.00
CA LEU A 88 -0.34 6.83 -6.33
C LEU A 88 0.29 8.06 -5.68
N LEU A 89 0.67 7.97 -4.40
CA LEU A 89 1.38 9.04 -3.70
C LEU A 89 2.77 9.32 -4.29
N VAL A 90 3.49 8.28 -4.73
CA VAL A 90 4.77 8.43 -5.42
C VAL A 90 4.59 9.07 -6.79
N PHE A 91 3.56 8.68 -7.56
CA PHE A 91 3.21 9.30 -8.84
C PHE A 91 2.83 10.76 -8.65
N GLU A 92 2.05 11.10 -7.63
CA GLU A 92 1.68 12.48 -7.28
C GLU A 92 2.92 13.32 -6.89
N LYS A 93 3.86 12.76 -6.14
CA LYS A 93 5.12 13.45 -5.83
C LYS A 93 6.01 13.59 -7.06
N LEU A 94 6.02 12.60 -7.95
CA LEU A 94 6.77 12.64 -9.20
C LEU A 94 6.18 13.67 -10.17
N THR A 95 4.86 13.75 -10.33
CA THR A 95 4.21 14.76 -11.17
C THR A 95 4.38 16.15 -10.61
N ASN A 96 4.31 16.34 -9.28
CA ASN A 96 4.65 17.62 -8.64
C ASN A 96 6.11 18.01 -8.91
N PHE A 97 7.05 17.06 -8.78
CA PHE A 97 8.46 17.31 -9.09
C PHE A 97 8.68 17.67 -10.57
N LEU A 98 8.00 16.97 -11.48
CA LEU A 98 8.05 17.23 -12.92
C LEU A 98 7.41 18.58 -13.29
N GLN A 99 6.31 18.98 -12.64
CA GLN A 99 5.73 20.33 -12.78
C GLN A 99 6.69 21.42 -12.28
N ILE A 100 7.36 21.21 -11.14
CA ILE A 100 8.39 22.13 -10.63
C ILE A 100 9.57 22.23 -11.62
N MET A 101 9.92 21.14 -12.31
CA MET A 101 10.92 21.13 -13.38
C MET A 101 10.40 21.64 -14.75
N GLY A 102 9.19 22.22 -14.79
CA GLY A 102 8.64 22.85 -15.99
C GLY A 102 7.90 21.91 -16.96
N TRP A 103 7.70 20.64 -16.60
CA TRP A 103 6.92 19.69 -17.37
C TRP A 103 5.43 19.88 -17.07
N ASN A 104 4.76 20.74 -17.84
CA ASN A 104 3.30 20.87 -17.81
C ASN A 104 2.66 19.67 -18.51
N VAL A 105 2.21 18.69 -17.72
CA VAL A 105 1.28 17.66 -18.23
C VAL A 105 -0.10 18.32 -18.31
N LYS A 106 -0.55 18.58 -19.55
CA LYS A 106 -1.93 18.99 -19.84
C LYS A 106 -2.90 17.84 -19.58
#